data_AF-A0A4Z0J7J5-F1
#
_entry.id   AF-A0A4Z0J7J5-F1
#
_cell.length_a   1.000
_cell.length_b   1.000
_cell.length_c   1.000
_cell.angle_alpha   90.00
_cell.angle_beta   90.00
_cell.angle_gamma   90.00
#
_symmetry.space_group_name_H-M   'P 1'
#
loop_
_entity.id
_entity.type
_entity.pdbx_description
1 polymer ?
#
loop_
_entity_poly.entity_id
_entity_poly.type
_entity_poly.pdbx_seq_one_letter_code
_entity_poly.pdbx_strand_id
1 'polypeptide(L)'
;MKDLVNLEFSIYIDQPMTDYTPLLRIARGLSGLHLYNQSALKSTDIATITKAMMSNRLTNYKGEVVSFPSEIDFSKNNLGNSEFATFVHTVQANLDLTTRAILRLGFAQNRVTDFSPYLTYKQALLSESENQQFSAANLTLAAPFQREHGSIRLPDTSAVKLVGNTLTVPFAAFPENKIQMQQDPNQEVPTVIGYRMDHGEPDYFDDPQNVQTHVAANRHQESQEGVAQDQDGFEESYGLVIDPEYPSVELGSNDLTLVNQLDAQQPVTKYATRLSTGELAELKQLAQGAPEYFTGELSDPDTLRITNVPAGSTSVKVRVLYFAVPVSNSSLSSVFSYAQTYQIPIPKETTGNAGASGETTAPQPHPVAPQPDAVTSRPAKVTQKLVWSTRKIGLYRRPTFTTKNRLRWYQKQPRIKRPMFKVIGYARSKHGVLRYRVREVTPGAAGRKGYITARKAFVDRAYYQTTAKRIKVLKGLNGYRTTDHLGKRAHYKKGQILRVKQLVKCKLTARYQLTNGQYVSAAKRLVLKVK
;
A
#
# COMPACT_ATOMS: atom_id res chain seq x y z
N MET A 1 -23.70 5.64 42.06
CA MET A 1 -22.62 6.09 41.18
C MET A 1 -21.76 4.92 40.70
N LYS A 2 -22.40 3.85 40.22
CA LYS A 2 -21.81 2.92 39.25
C LYS A 2 -22.08 3.55 37.88
N ASP A 3 -21.19 3.35 36.91
CA ASP A 3 -21.29 3.84 35.52
C ASP A 3 -20.64 5.20 35.23
N LEU A 4 -19.40 5.40 35.70
CA LEU A 4 -18.46 6.23 34.92
C LEU A 4 -18.04 5.40 33.71
N VAL A 5 -18.82 5.55 32.64
CA VAL A 5 -18.55 5.14 31.27
C VAL A 5 -17.06 5.34 30.95
N ASN A 6 -16.40 4.33 30.36
CA ASN A 6 -15.12 4.47 29.67
C ASN A 6 -15.22 5.61 28.65
N LEU A 7 -14.89 6.83 29.08
CA LEU A 7 -14.89 8.01 28.22
C LEU A 7 -13.65 7.90 27.31
N GLU A 8 -13.81 7.29 26.14
CA GLU A 8 -12.83 7.32 25.06
C GLU A 8 -12.73 8.74 24.48
N PHE A 9 -12.08 9.64 25.21
CA PHE A 9 -11.89 11.00 24.73
C PHE A 9 -10.74 11.05 23.73
N SER A 10 -11.06 11.24 22.45
CA SER A 10 -10.10 11.32 21.35
C SER A 10 -10.17 12.68 20.66
N ILE A 11 -9.02 13.23 20.25
CA ILE A 11 -8.94 14.54 19.59
C ILE A 11 -8.27 14.42 18.21
N TYR A 12 -8.83 15.16 17.24
CA TYR A 12 -8.29 15.32 15.90
C TYR A 12 -7.91 16.78 15.67
N ILE A 13 -6.64 17.03 15.34
CA ILE A 13 -6.12 18.36 15.02
C ILE A 13 -5.52 18.31 13.61
N ASP A 14 -6.18 18.99 12.68
CA ASP A 14 -5.77 19.06 11.27
C ASP A 14 -5.30 20.44 10.84
N GLN A 15 -5.40 21.43 11.73
CA GLN A 15 -4.87 22.77 11.56
C GLN A 15 -3.43 22.83 12.08
N PRO A 16 -2.49 23.43 11.34
CA PRO A 16 -1.11 23.58 11.81
C PRO A 16 -1.05 24.34 13.13
N MET A 17 -0.35 23.78 14.12
CA MET A 17 -0.05 24.44 15.39
C MET A 17 1.40 24.94 15.38
N THR A 18 1.65 26.04 16.08
CA THR A 18 2.99 26.59 16.32
C THR A 18 3.45 26.40 17.77
N ASP A 19 2.54 26.03 18.67
CA ASP A 19 2.79 25.75 20.08
C ASP A 19 1.92 24.58 20.53
N TYR A 20 2.55 23.52 21.05
CA TYR A 20 1.88 22.32 21.54
C TYR A 20 1.59 22.37 23.05
N THR A 21 1.98 23.42 23.76
CA THR A 21 1.76 23.56 25.21
C THR A 21 0.31 23.34 25.64
N PRO A 22 -0.72 23.86 24.94
CA PRO A 22 -2.11 23.58 25.31
C PRO A 22 -2.49 22.10 25.19
N LEU A 23 -1.97 21.41 24.17
CA LEU A 23 -2.19 19.97 23.98
C LEU A 23 -1.58 19.16 25.13
N LEU A 24 -0.36 19.51 25.55
CA LEU A 24 0.31 18.82 26.65
C LEU A 24 -0.47 18.91 27.98
N ARG A 25 -1.21 19.99 28.21
CA ARG A 25 -2.05 20.16 29.42
C ARG A 25 -3.22 19.17 29.49
N ILE A 26 -3.71 18.71 28.34
CA ILE A 26 -4.88 17.83 28.25
C ILE A 26 -4.53 16.37 27.90
N ALA A 27 -3.30 16.11 27.43
CA ALA A 27 -2.83 14.80 26.96
C ALA A 27 -3.14 13.64 27.93
N ARG A 28 -3.00 13.87 29.24
CA ARG A 28 -3.28 12.86 30.28
C ARG A 28 -4.69 12.29 30.30
N GLY A 29 -5.68 13.05 29.82
CA GLY A 29 -7.07 12.63 29.75
C GLY A 29 -7.47 12.09 28.39
N LEU A 30 -6.55 12.04 27.42
CA LEU A 30 -6.84 11.55 26.08
C LEU A 30 -6.62 10.04 26.00
N SER A 31 -7.59 9.36 25.41
CA SER A 31 -7.46 7.98 24.93
C SER A 31 -6.93 7.94 23.48
N GLY A 32 -7.16 8.98 22.69
CA GLY A 32 -6.71 9.05 21.30
C GLY A 32 -6.23 10.44 20.89
N LEU A 33 -5.15 10.51 20.12
CA LEU A 33 -4.64 11.76 19.55
C LEU A 33 -4.28 11.58 18.09
N HIS A 34 -4.83 12.44 17.23
CA HIS A 34 -4.48 12.52 15.82
C HIS A 34 -4.00 13.94 15.49
N LEU A 35 -2.72 14.07 15.15
CA LEU A 35 -2.11 15.31 14.69
C LEU A 35 -1.78 15.19 13.21
N TYR A 36 -2.42 16.01 12.38
CA TYR A 36 -2.27 15.99 10.92
C TYR A 36 -1.86 17.36 10.39
N ASN A 37 -1.16 17.36 9.24
CA ASN A 37 -0.74 18.56 8.51
C ASN A 37 0.08 19.57 9.36
N GLN A 38 0.82 19.09 10.34
CA GLN A 38 1.68 19.87 11.21
C GLN A 38 3.01 20.18 10.52
N SER A 39 3.19 21.41 10.05
CA SER A 39 4.39 21.82 9.30
C SER A 39 5.63 22.07 10.16
N ALA A 40 5.46 22.27 11.47
CA ALA A 40 6.53 22.61 12.41
C ALA A 40 6.91 21.43 13.34
N LEU A 41 6.24 20.29 13.24
CA LEU A 41 6.41 19.16 14.15
C LEU A 41 7.78 18.49 13.95
N LYS A 42 8.58 18.45 15.02
CA LYS A 42 9.93 17.84 15.04
C LYS A 42 10.01 16.66 15.99
N SER A 43 11.12 15.92 15.96
CA SER A 43 11.40 14.81 16.89
C SER A 43 11.21 15.20 18.37
N THR A 44 11.64 16.40 18.77
CA THR A 44 11.47 16.88 20.16
C THR A 44 10.01 17.00 20.54
N ASP A 45 9.16 17.55 19.67
CA ASP A 45 7.73 17.70 19.92
C ASP A 45 7.05 16.33 19.97
N ILE A 46 7.39 15.44 19.04
CA ILE A 46 6.89 14.06 19.01
C ILE A 46 7.23 13.33 20.30
N ALA A 47 8.47 13.44 20.79
CA ALA A 47 8.88 12.82 22.04
C ALA A 47 8.10 13.40 23.24
N THR A 48 7.99 14.72 23.34
CA THR A 48 7.25 15.37 24.44
C THR A 48 5.77 15.03 24.41
N ILE A 49 5.12 15.08 23.25
CA ILE A 49 3.70 14.76 23.07
C ILE A 49 3.46 13.28 23.36
N THR A 50 4.27 12.39 22.79
CA THR A 50 4.15 10.93 23.02
C THR A 50 4.33 10.62 24.49
N LYS A 51 5.37 11.15 25.15
CA LYS A 51 5.57 10.97 26.59
C LYS A 51 4.37 11.46 27.41
N ALA A 52 3.86 12.65 27.12
CA ALA A 52 2.68 13.19 27.80
C ALA A 52 1.42 12.35 27.55
N MET A 53 1.28 11.81 26.33
CA MET A 53 0.23 10.86 25.95
C MET A 53 0.42 9.48 26.56
N MET A 54 1.59 9.14 27.11
CA MET A 54 1.92 7.84 27.72
C MET A 54 1.88 7.88 29.26
N SER A 55 2.27 9.00 29.87
CA SER A 55 2.41 9.17 31.32
C SER A 55 1.21 9.83 32.03
N ASN A 56 1.18 9.75 33.36
CA ASN A 56 0.34 10.56 34.28
C ASN A 56 -1.18 10.40 34.07
N ARG A 57 -1.69 9.17 34.15
CA ARG A 57 -3.08 8.82 33.81
C ARG A 57 -4.10 9.21 34.86
N LEU A 58 -5.33 9.41 34.39
CA LEU A 58 -6.49 9.54 35.26
C LEU A 58 -6.71 8.22 36.00
N THR A 59 -6.84 8.32 37.32
CA THR A 59 -7.27 7.24 38.18
C THR A 59 -8.72 7.42 38.58
N ASN A 60 -9.43 6.31 38.80
CA ASN A 60 -10.74 6.37 39.42
C ASN A 60 -10.63 6.65 40.92
N TYR A 61 -11.78 6.72 41.59
CA TYR A 61 -11.87 6.95 43.04
C TYR A 61 -11.16 5.89 43.91
N LYS A 62 -10.78 4.74 43.34
CA LYS A 62 -9.99 3.68 44.00
C LYS A 62 -8.49 3.79 43.73
N GLY A 63 -8.05 4.78 42.96
CA GLY A 63 -6.65 4.92 42.54
C GLY A 63 -6.26 4.03 41.37
N GLU A 64 -7.20 3.32 40.74
CA GLU A 64 -6.93 2.46 39.58
C GLU A 64 -6.88 3.31 38.31
N VAL A 65 -5.90 3.07 37.44
CA VAL A 65 -5.80 3.77 36.15
C VAL A 65 -6.99 3.39 35.25
N VAL A 66 -7.74 4.39 34.78
CA VAL A 66 -8.94 4.19 33.95
C VAL A 66 -8.83 4.77 32.53
N SER A 67 -7.71 5.41 32.21
CA SER A 67 -7.47 5.95 30.87
C SER A 67 -6.15 5.42 30.32
N PHE A 68 -6.21 4.60 29.27
CA PHE A 68 -5.05 4.16 28.50
C PHE A 68 -5.14 4.74 27.08
N PRO A 69 -4.00 5.09 26.44
CA PRO A 69 -4.02 5.58 25.09
C PRO A 69 -4.29 4.37 24.18
N SER A 70 -5.38 4.42 23.43
CA SER A 70 -5.66 3.45 22.38
C SER A 70 -5.01 3.85 21.06
N GLU A 71 -4.73 5.14 20.85
CA GLU A 71 -4.17 5.64 19.59
C GLU A 71 -3.31 6.90 19.74
N ILE A 72 -2.14 6.90 19.11
CA ILE A 72 -1.32 8.10 18.88
C ILE A 72 -0.96 8.14 17.40
N ASP A 73 -1.40 9.16 16.68
CA ASP A 73 -1.31 9.23 15.22
C ASP A 73 -0.66 10.54 14.74
N PHE A 74 0.50 10.40 14.11
CA PHE A 74 1.29 11.47 13.48
C PHE A 74 1.31 11.35 11.95
N SER A 75 0.27 10.78 11.34
CA SER A 75 0.15 10.66 9.89
C SER A 75 0.11 12.03 9.18
N LYS A 76 0.47 12.07 7.90
CA LYS A 76 0.29 13.25 7.01
C LYS A 76 1.09 14.51 7.40
N ASN A 77 2.17 14.36 8.17
CA ASN A 77 2.98 15.48 8.66
C ASN A 77 4.31 15.65 7.90
N ASN A 78 4.57 14.84 6.87
CA ASN A 78 5.82 14.86 6.11
C ASN A 78 7.05 14.50 6.96
N LEU A 79 6.89 13.65 7.97
CA LEU A 79 7.94 13.21 8.89
C LEU A 79 8.81 12.10 8.25
N GLY A 80 10.09 12.01 8.61
CA GLY A 80 11.03 11.01 8.11
C GLY A 80 11.40 9.92 9.12
N ASN A 81 12.49 9.20 8.84
CA ASN A 81 12.96 8.08 9.66
C ASN A 81 13.38 8.52 11.08
N SER A 82 14.00 9.70 11.23
CA SER A 82 14.40 10.23 12.54
C SER A 82 13.19 10.44 13.46
N GLU A 83 12.13 11.05 12.93
CA GLU A 83 10.90 11.30 13.69
C GLU A 83 10.15 10.01 14.00
N PHE A 84 10.13 9.06 13.06
CA PHE A 84 9.53 7.74 13.28
C PHE A 84 10.26 6.95 14.37
N ALA A 85 11.59 6.87 14.30
CA ALA A 85 12.40 6.23 15.33
C ALA A 85 12.18 6.90 16.70
N THR A 86 12.16 8.24 16.74
CA THR A 86 11.87 8.98 17.99
C THR A 86 10.52 8.62 18.57
N PHE A 87 9.48 8.53 17.73
CA PHE A 87 8.14 8.14 18.16
C PHE A 87 8.14 6.75 18.80
N VAL A 88 8.67 5.75 18.09
CA VAL A 88 8.70 4.36 18.56
C VAL A 88 9.53 4.21 19.84
N HIS A 89 10.73 4.79 19.90
CA HIS A 89 11.56 4.71 21.11
C HIS A 89 10.92 5.41 22.31
N THR A 90 10.19 6.50 22.08
CA THR A 90 9.46 7.16 23.16
C THR A 90 8.30 6.30 23.67
N VAL A 91 7.59 5.60 22.78
CA VAL A 91 6.59 4.60 23.19
C VAL A 91 7.26 3.49 24.00
N GLN A 92 8.35 2.91 23.49
CA GLN A 92 9.12 1.86 24.16
C GLN A 92 9.53 2.25 25.58
N ALA A 93 10.03 3.47 25.77
CA ALA A 93 10.49 3.94 27.08
C ALA A 93 9.36 4.28 28.08
N ASN A 94 8.11 4.38 27.64
CA ASN A 94 7.00 4.86 28.48
C ASN A 94 5.76 3.95 28.44
N LEU A 95 5.80 2.81 27.75
CA LEU A 95 4.70 1.85 27.73
C LEU A 95 4.62 1.11 29.07
N ASP A 96 3.44 1.14 29.67
CA ASP A 96 3.13 0.35 30.86
C ASP A 96 2.82 -1.10 30.45
N LEU A 97 3.68 -2.04 30.83
CA LEU A 97 3.57 -3.45 30.45
C LEU A 97 2.61 -4.24 31.36
N THR A 98 2.04 -3.58 32.38
CA THR A 98 1.06 -4.19 33.30
C THR A 98 -0.39 -4.09 32.80
N THR A 99 -0.64 -3.33 31.73
CA THR A 99 -1.97 -3.15 31.14
C THR A 99 -2.27 -4.16 30.04
N ARG A 100 -3.56 -4.42 29.80
CA ARG A 100 -4.06 -5.20 28.65
C ARG A 100 -4.56 -4.31 27.50
N ALA A 101 -4.37 -3.00 27.60
CA ALA A 101 -4.82 -2.07 26.57
C ALA A 101 -4.15 -2.36 25.22
N ILE A 102 -4.84 -2.06 24.12
CA ILE A 102 -4.26 -2.07 22.78
C ILE A 102 -3.78 -0.66 22.48
N LEU A 103 -2.57 -0.52 21.96
CA LEU A 103 -2.02 0.75 21.50
C LEU A 103 -1.77 0.70 19.99
N ARG A 104 -2.41 1.61 19.26
CA ARG A 104 -2.21 1.82 17.83
C ARG A 104 -1.31 3.02 17.57
N LEU A 105 -0.25 2.80 16.81
CA LEU A 105 0.65 3.85 16.33
C LEU A 105 0.30 4.23 14.89
N GLY A 106 -0.10 5.48 14.66
CA GLY A 106 -0.39 6.02 13.35
C GLY A 106 0.79 6.81 12.77
N PHE A 107 1.23 6.46 11.55
CA PHE A 107 2.34 7.15 10.89
C PHE A 107 2.26 7.12 9.35
N ALA A 108 1.04 7.06 8.82
CA ALA A 108 0.78 6.95 7.39
C ALA A 108 1.12 8.24 6.62
N GLN A 109 1.37 8.11 5.31
CA GLN A 109 1.52 9.26 4.40
C GLN A 109 2.63 10.25 4.80
N ASN A 110 3.68 9.74 5.44
CA ASN A 110 4.91 10.44 5.80
C ASN A 110 6.03 10.08 4.79
N ARG A 111 7.30 10.14 5.19
CA ARG A 111 8.49 9.86 4.37
C ARG A 111 9.35 8.77 5.03
N VAL A 112 8.72 7.77 5.63
CA VAL A 112 9.43 6.67 6.28
C VAL A 112 9.82 5.61 5.26
N THR A 113 11.08 5.19 5.32
CA THR A 113 11.64 4.09 4.50
C THR A 113 12.26 2.98 5.33
N ASP A 114 12.34 3.20 6.66
CA ASP A 114 12.94 2.27 7.62
C ASP A 114 11.99 2.07 8.80
N PHE A 115 11.39 0.88 8.85
CA PHE A 115 10.50 0.43 9.92
C PHE A 115 11.21 -0.41 10.99
N SER A 116 12.54 -0.57 10.91
CA SER A 116 13.31 -1.36 11.88
C SER A 116 13.09 -0.95 13.34
N PRO A 117 12.96 0.34 13.73
CA PRO A 117 12.68 0.70 15.12
C PRO A 117 11.42 0.01 15.69
N TYR A 118 10.35 -0.06 14.89
CA TYR A 118 9.10 -0.73 15.29
C TYR A 118 9.27 -2.24 15.38
N LEU A 119 9.95 -2.84 14.39
CA LEU A 119 10.17 -4.29 14.35
C LEU A 119 11.07 -4.76 15.50
N THR A 120 12.14 -4.03 15.79
CA THR A 120 13.01 -4.31 16.94
C THR A 120 12.24 -4.22 18.26
N TYR A 121 11.40 -3.20 18.42
CA TYR A 121 10.61 -3.08 19.64
C TYR A 121 9.56 -4.20 19.77
N LYS A 122 8.82 -4.50 18.70
CA LYS A 122 7.84 -5.60 18.70
C LYS A 122 8.51 -6.95 19.01
N GLN A 123 9.71 -7.18 18.49
CA GLN A 123 10.51 -8.36 18.78
C GLN A 123 10.95 -8.44 20.25
N ALA A 124 11.34 -7.32 20.86
CA ALA A 124 11.73 -7.28 22.28
C ALA A 124 10.54 -7.65 23.20
N LEU A 125 9.33 -7.17 22.87
CA LEU A 125 8.11 -7.51 23.61
C LEU A 125 7.80 -9.02 23.58
N LEU A 126 8.23 -9.75 22.54
CA LEU A 126 8.08 -11.21 22.49
C LEU A 126 9.04 -11.95 23.43
N SER A 127 10.24 -11.41 23.65
CA SER A 127 11.24 -12.02 24.54
C SER A 127 11.01 -11.74 26.02
N GLU A 128 10.19 -10.75 26.36
CA GLU A 128 9.93 -10.32 27.75
C GLU A 128 8.70 -11.02 28.39
N SER A 129 8.15 -12.05 27.74
CA SER A 129 6.78 -12.55 27.95
C SER A 129 6.53 -13.43 29.19
N GLU A 130 7.50 -13.69 30.05
CA GLU A 130 7.26 -14.61 31.18
C GLU A 130 6.43 -13.99 32.32
N ASN A 131 6.27 -12.66 32.42
CA ASN A 131 5.59 -12.01 33.56
C ASN A 131 4.78 -10.73 33.25
N GLN A 132 4.54 -10.38 31.97
CA GLN A 132 3.88 -9.13 31.60
C GLN A 132 2.44 -9.34 31.09
N GLN A 133 1.55 -8.36 31.30
CA GLN A 133 0.16 -8.42 30.81
C GLN A 133 -0.01 -7.81 29.42
N PHE A 134 0.88 -6.90 29.03
CA PHE A 134 0.89 -6.32 27.69
C PHE A 134 1.66 -7.25 26.74
N SER A 135 1.00 -7.72 25.67
CA SER A 135 1.63 -8.58 24.67
C SER A 135 2.11 -7.78 23.45
N ALA A 136 3.03 -8.34 22.67
CA ALA A 136 3.41 -7.78 21.38
C ALA A 136 2.22 -7.60 20.41
N ALA A 137 1.14 -8.39 20.57
CA ALA A 137 -0.10 -8.29 19.80
C ALA A 137 -0.83 -6.96 20.02
N ASN A 138 -0.70 -6.42 21.22
CA ASN A 138 -1.37 -5.21 21.67
C ASN A 138 -0.72 -3.95 21.07
N LEU A 139 0.47 -4.06 20.46
CA LEU A 139 1.14 -2.95 19.80
C LEU A 139 1.00 -3.03 18.28
N THR A 140 0.13 -2.20 17.71
CA THR A 140 -0.15 -2.20 16.27
C THR A 140 0.39 -0.95 15.57
N LEU A 141 0.84 -1.10 14.32
CA LEU A 141 1.29 0.01 13.48
C LEU A 141 0.37 0.18 12.27
N ALA A 142 -0.01 1.42 12.01
CA ALA A 142 -0.69 1.85 10.80
C ALA A 142 0.12 2.96 10.12
N ALA A 143 1.04 2.56 9.25
CA ALA A 143 1.91 3.44 8.48
C ALA A 143 1.90 3.19 6.96
N PRO A 144 0.75 2.96 6.31
CA PRO A 144 0.71 2.75 4.86
C PRO A 144 0.99 4.04 4.07
N PHE A 145 1.23 3.88 2.77
CA PHE A 145 1.29 4.98 1.79
C PHE A 145 2.38 6.02 2.03
N GLN A 146 3.58 5.59 2.42
CA GLN A 146 4.73 6.48 2.55
C GLN A 146 5.07 7.15 1.21
N ARG A 147 5.48 8.41 1.26
CA ARG A 147 5.76 9.27 0.10
C ARG A 147 7.15 9.06 -0.48
N GLU A 148 8.03 8.40 0.26
CA GLU A 148 9.38 8.06 -0.18
C GLU A 148 9.49 6.54 -0.35
N HIS A 149 10.32 6.14 -1.31
CA HIS A 149 10.66 4.75 -1.59
C HIS A 149 12.15 4.57 -1.34
N GLY A 150 12.48 3.87 -0.26
CA GLY A 150 13.83 3.52 0.12
C GLY A 150 13.93 2.03 0.47
N SER A 151 15.16 1.55 0.61
CA SER A 151 15.45 0.18 1.00
C SER A 151 16.51 0.16 2.10
N ILE A 152 16.39 -0.76 3.04
CA ILE A 152 17.40 -1.06 4.06
C ILE A 152 18.07 -2.39 3.73
N ARG A 153 19.28 -2.63 4.26
CA ARG A 153 19.92 -3.95 4.12
C ARG A 153 19.12 -4.99 4.91
N LEU A 154 18.93 -6.19 4.35
CA LEU A 154 18.36 -7.32 5.10
C LEU A 154 19.23 -7.61 6.35
N PRO A 155 18.68 -7.67 7.58
CA PRO A 155 19.49 -7.75 8.80
C PRO A 155 20.31 -9.03 8.92
N ASP A 156 19.69 -10.19 8.66
CA ASP A 156 20.37 -11.49 8.68
C ASP A 156 20.54 -12.01 7.25
N THR A 157 21.79 -12.14 6.81
CA THR A 157 22.12 -12.65 5.48
C THR A 157 23.01 -13.89 5.56
N SER A 158 23.17 -14.47 6.75
CA SER A 158 24.13 -15.55 7.01
C SER A 158 23.82 -16.84 6.23
N ALA A 159 22.53 -17.15 6.08
CA ALA A 159 22.03 -18.33 5.38
C ALA A 159 21.46 -18.02 3.98
N VAL A 160 21.69 -16.81 3.45
CA VAL A 160 21.39 -16.49 2.05
C VAL A 160 22.39 -17.22 1.15
N LYS A 161 21.90 -17.94 0.13
CA LYS A 161 22.74 -18.71 -0.80
C LYS A 161 22.36 -18.44 -2.24
N LEU A 162 23.33 -18.45 -3.14
CA LEU A 162 23.12 -18.44 -4.58
C LEU A 162 23.52 -19.81 -5.13
N VAL A 163 22.60 -20.47 -5.84
CA VAL A 163 22.87 -21.72 -6.57
C VAL A 163 22.44 -21.51 -8.01
N GLY A 164 23.41 -21.47 -8.93
CA GLY A 164 23.18 -21.06 -10.31
C GLY A 164 22.61 -19.64 -10.37
N ASN A 165 21.42 -19.47 -10.96
CA ASN A 165 20.73 -18.19 -11.04
C ASN A 165 19.60 -18.02 -10.01
N THR A 166 19.57 -18.87 -8.97
CA THR A 166 18.52 -18.86 -7.95
C THR A 166 19.11 -18.49 -6.60
N LEU A 167 18.63 -17.38 -6.04
CA LEU A 167 18.96 -16.93 -4.70
C LEU A 167 17.93 -17.48 -3.70
N THR A 168 18.38 -18.18 -2.66
CA THR A 168 17.53 -18.69 -1.59
C THR A 168 17.71 -17.82 -0.34
N VAL A 169 16.60 -17.32 0.19
CA VAL A 169 16.58 -16.45 1.38
C VAL A 169 15.68 -17.09 2.43
N PRO A 170 16.19 -17.44 3.63
CA PRO A 170 15.34 -17.95 4.69
C PRO A 170 14.25 -16.95 5.07
N PHE A 171 13.02 -17.40 5.26
CA PHE A 171 11.94 -16.51 5.71
C PHE A 171 12.26 -15.88 7.07
N ALA A 172 12.92 -16.61 7.98
CA ALA A 172 13.37 -16.11 9.28
C ALA A 172 14.38 -14.94 9.20
N ALA A 173 14.99 -14.70 8.03
CA ALA A 173 15.86 -13.54 7.80
C ALA A 173 15.08 -12.21 7.74
N PHE A 174 13.77 -12.27 7.46
CA PHE A 174 12.88 -11.11 7.49
C PHE A 174 12.34 -10.93 8.92
N PRO A 175 12.53 -9.76 9.55
CA PRO A 175 12.03 -9.48 10.90
C PRO A 175 10.53 -9.76 11.06
N GLU A 176 9.72 -9.49 10.04
CA GLU A 176 8.28 -9.76 10.03
C GLU A 176 7.95 -11.24 10.26
N ASN A 177 8.63 -12.14 9.55
CA ASN A 177 8.43 -13.57 9.75
C ASN A 177 9.01 -14.04 11.08
N LYS A 178 10.17 -13.50 11.48
CA LYS A 178 10.80 -13.90 12.75
C LYS A 178 9.87 -13.63 13.92
N ILE A 179 9.23 -12.45 13.91
CA ILE A 179 8.16 -12.08 14.85
C ILE A 179 6.99 -13.07 14.72
N GLN A 180 6.45 -13.27 13.51
CA GLN A 180 5.30 -14.17 13.28
C GLN A 180 5.54 -15.61 13.75
N MET A 181 6.75 -16.14 13.57
CA MET A 181 7.14 -17.51 13.95
C MET A 181 7.31 -17.70 15.46
N GLN A 182 7.57 -16.63 16.20
CA GLN A 182 7.77 -16.66 17.65
C GLN A 182 6.51 -16.32 18.44
N GLN A 183 5.44 -15.93 17.75
CA GLN A 183 4.16 -15.55 18.34
C GLN A 183 3.29 -16.77 18.68
N ASP A 184 2.52 -16.69 19.77
CA ASP A 184 1.52 -17.70 20.12
C ASP A 184 0.33 -17.62 19.14
N PRO A 185 0.10 -18.67 18.32
CA PRO A 185 -0.96 -18.66 17.32
C PRO A 185 -2.37 -18.55 17.91
N ASN A 186 -2.57 -18.83 19.20
CA ASN A 186 -3.87 -18.76 19.87
C ASN A 186 -4.20 -17.39 20.47
N GLN A 187 -3.24 -16.47 20.53
CA GLN A 187 -3.38 -15.17 21.21
C GLN A 187 -3.36 -13.96 20.27
N GLU A 188 -3.19 -14.16 18.96
CA GLU A 188 -2.97 -13.04 18.03
C GLU A 188 -3.94 -12.89 16.87
N VAL A 189 -3.95 -11.65 16.37
CA VAL A 189 -4.50 -11.19 15.11
C VAL A 189 -3.77 -11.92 13.96
N PRO A 190 -4.44 -12.78 13.17
CA PRO A 190 -3.83 -13.43 12.01
C PRO A 190 -3.15 -12.39 11.10
N THR A 191 -1.99 -12.73 10.56
CA THR A 191 -1.18 -11.81 9.77
C THR A 191 -0.85 -12.42 8.42
N VAL A 192 -0.85 -11.59 7.39
CA VAL A 192 -0.43 -11.99 6.04
C VAL A 192 0.81 -11.19 5.68
N ILE A 193 1.85 -11.89 5.23
CA ILE A 193 3.09 -11.27 4.75
C ILE A 193 3.23 -11.56 3.27
N GLY A 194 3.25 -10.50 2.47
CA GLY A 194 3.42 -10.56 1.02
C GLY A 194 4.83 -10.12 0.61
N TYR A 195 5.38 -10.78 -0.41
CA TYR A 195 6.69 -10.49 -0.99
C TYR A 195 6.54 -10.15 -2.46
N ARG A 196 7.28 -9.16 -2.94
CA ARG A 196 7.48 -8.95 -4.38
C ARG A 196 8.86 -8.44 -4.69
N MET A 197 9.31 -8.62 -5.93
CA MET A 197 10.50 -7.94 -6.41
C MET A 197 10.26 -6.43 -6.47
N ASP A 198 11.25 -5.65 -6.02
CA ASP A 198 11.28 -4.20 -6.18
C ASP A 198 12.34 -3.78 -7.20
N HIS A 199 11.91 -3.02 -8.20
CA HIS A 199 12.76 -2.43 -9.23
C HIS A 199 12.76 -0.89 -9.16
N GLY A 200 12.28 -0.31 -8.05
CA GLY A 200 12.13 1.14 -7.87
C GLY A 200 10.81 1.70 -8.42
N GLU A 201 9.85 0.81 -8.69
CA GLU A 201 8.58 1.14 -9.32
C GLU A 201 7.51 1.43 -8.24
N PRO A 202 6.59 2.38 -8.46
CA PRO A 202 5.49 2.63 -7.52
C PRO A 202 4.64 1.37 -7.27
N ASP A 203 4.43 1.03 -6.00
CA ASP A 203 3.57 -0.06 -5.54
C ASP A 203 2.08 0.32 -5.67
N TYR A 204 1.22 -0.70 -5.80
CA TYR A 204 -0.21 -0.54 -5.53
C TYR A 204 -0.43 0.05 -4.13
N PHE A 205 0.33 -0.42 -3.14
CA PHE A 205 0.24 -0.03 -1.74
C PHE A 205 0.91 1.31 -1.42
N ASP A 206 1.46 2.01 -2.42
CA ASP A 206 2.04 3.35 -2.26
C ASP A 206 1.02 4.48 -2.50
N ASP A 207 -0.06 4.19 -3.22
CA ASP A 207 -1.09 5.20 -3.52
C ASP A 207 -2.30 4.99 -2.59
N PRO A 208 -2.60 5.93 -1.69
CA PRO A 208 -3.78 5.85 -0.82
C PRO A 208 -5.10 5.91 -1.59
N GLN A 209 -5.07 6.17 -2.90
CA GLN A 209 -6.26 6.09 -3.76
C GLN A 209 -6.53 4.70 -4.31
N ASN A 210 -5.54 3.81 -4.30
CA ASN A 210 -5.71 2.43 -4.73
C ASN A 210 -6.48 1.61 -3.71
N VAL A 211 -6.39 2.02 -2.45
CA VAL A 211 -7.01 1.35 -1.31
C VAL A 211 -8.12 2.27 -0.82
N GLN A 212 -9.38 1.81 -0.73
CA GLN A 212 -10.45 2.57 -0.05
C GLN A 212 -10.19 2.56 1.47
N THR A 213 -9.05 3.09 1.91
CA THR A 213 -8.80 3.31 3.33
C THR A 213 -9.57 4.55 3.74
N HIS A 214 -10.74 4.35 4.34
CA HIS A 214 -11.20 5.24 5.38
C HIS A 214 -10.17 5.16 6.50
N VAL A 215 -9.10 5.97 6.41
CA VAL A 215 -8.41 6.42 7.62
C VAL A 215 -9.47 7.25 8.34
N ALA A 216 -10.18 6.61 9.27
CA ALA A 216 -11.38 7.13 9.91
C ALA A 216 -11.06 8.47 10.58
N ALA A 217 -11.38 9.55 9.88
CA ALA A 217 -11.65 10.82 10.52
C ALA A 217 -13.12 10.75 10.93
N ASN A 218 -13.37 10.66 12.24
CA ASN A 218 -14.66 10.65 12.93
C ASN A 218 -15.43 9.31 12.98
N ARG A 219 -15.30 8.58 14.10
CA ARG A 219 -16.32 7.62 14.58
C ARG A 219 -17.63 8.29 15.05
N HIS A 220 -17.64 9.62 15.25
CA HIS A 220 -18.80 10.33 15.81
C HIS A 220 -19.76 10.98 14.79
N GLN A 221 -19.57 10.76 13.48
CA GLN A 221 -20.51 11.28 12.48
C GLN A 221 -21.56 10.28 12.00
N GLU A 222 -21.45 9.00 12.38
CA GLU A 222 -22.35 7.94 11.88
C GLU A 222 -23.60 7.72 12.74
N SER A 223 -23.69 8.27 13.96
CA SER A 223 -24.86 8.03 14.83
C SER A 223 -26.04 9.00 14.64
N GLN A 224 -26.01 9.87 13.63
CA GLN A 224 -27.14 10.78 13.32
C GLN A 224 -27.76 10.58 11.94
N GLU A 225 -27.24 9.67 11.11
CA GLU A 225 -27.86 9.35 9.83
C GLU A 225 -28.77 8.12 10.03
N GLY A 226 -30.07 8.36 10.18
CA GLY A 226 -31.07 7.30 10.13
C GLY A 226 -30.97 6.55 8.81
N VAL A 227 -30.34 5.38 8.85
CA VAL A 227 -30.25 4.44 7.72
C VAL A 227 -31.64 3.88 7.49
N ALA A 228 -32.23 4.23 6.34
CA ALA A 228 -33.36 3.49 5.83
C ALA A 228 -32.86 2.07 5.52
N GLN A 229 -33.45 1.09 6.22
CA GLN A 229 -33.31 -0.33 5.92
C GLN A 229 -33.83 -0.59 4.50
N ASP A 230 -32.92 -0.67 3.52
CA ASP A 230 -33.25 -1.28 2.24
C ASP A 230 -33.26 -2.81 2.43
N GLN A 231 -34.39 -3.42 2.06
CA GLN A 231 -34.79 -4.82 2.32
C GLN A 231 -33.99 -5.91 1.59
N ASP A 232 -32.78 -5.63 1.12
CA ASP A 232 -31.90 -6.61 0.48
C ASP A 232 -30.60 -6.76 1.29
N GLY A 233 -30.71 -7.29 2.51
CA GLY A 233 -29.72 -8.11 3.24
C GLY A 233 -28.21 -7.85 3.15
N PHE A 234 -27.73 -6.65 2.81
CA PHE A 234 -26.31 -6.31 2.82
C PHE A 234 -26.01 -5.47 4.05
N GLU A 235 -25.54 -6.14 5.12
CA GLU A 235 -24.97 -5.48 6.29
C GLU A 235 -23.77 -4.61 5.89
N GLU A 236 -23.83 -3.34 6.27
CA GLU A 236 -22.79 -2.35 6.08
C GLU A 236 -21.48 -2.79 6.75
N SER A 237 -20.44 -3.02 5.95
CA SER A 237 -19.11 -3.40 6.43
C SER A 237 -18.03 -2.55 5.75
N TYR A 238 -17.68 -1.44 6.40
CA TYR A 238 -16.57 -0.58 5.98
C TYR A 238 -15.25 -1.19 6.40
N GLY A 239 -14.66 -1.92 5.45
CA GLY A 239 -13.34 -2.48 5.58
C GLY A 239 -12.76 -2.81 4.20
N LEU A 240 -11.44 -2.76 4.08
CA LEU A 240 -10.68 -3.36 2.99
C LEU A 240 -11.11 -4.82 2.71
N VAL A 241 -12.03 -5.04 1.78
CA VAL A 241 -12.06 -6.29 1.02
C VAL A 241 -10.86 -6.25 0.08
N ILE A 242 -9.69 -6.64 0.58
CA ILE A 242 -8.75 -7.34 -0.30
C ILE A 242 -9.41 -8.70 -0.44
N ASP A 243 -10.02 -8.94 -1.60
CA ASP A 243 -10.47 -10.26 -1.98
C ASP A 243 -9.27 -11.22 -1.77
N PRO A 244 -9.36 -12.22 -0.88
CA PRO A 244 -8.32 -13.22 -0.68
C PRO A 244 -7.97 -13.97 -1.98
N GLU A 245 -8.77 -13.82 -3.05
CA GLU A 245 -8.40 -14.22 -4.41
C GLU A 245 -7.11 -13.57 -4.95
N TYR A 246 -6.53 -12.54 -4.28
CA TYR A 246 -5.30 -11.89 -4.78
C TYR A 246 -4.23 -11.49 -3.73
N PRO A 247 -4.03 -12.26 -2.64
CA PRO A 247 -2.66 -12.52 -2.17
C PRO A 247 -2.33 -14.01 -2.01
N SER A 248 -3.31 -14.91 -2.11
CA SER A 248 -2.98 -16.30 -2.39
C SER A 248 -2.38 -16.35 -3.80
N VAL A 249 -1.27 -17.07 -3.92
CA VAL A 249 -0.88 -17.69 -5.17
C VAL A 249 -2.18 -18.15 -5.82
N GLU A 250 -2.56 -17.59 -6.99
CA GLU A 250 -3.37 -18.38 -7.90
C GLU A 250 -2.56 -19.66 -8.05
N LEU A 251 -2.93 -20.72 -7.33
CA LEU A 251 -2.73 -22.11 -7.74
C LEU A 251 -3.45 -22.35 -9.09
N GLY A 252 -3.73 -21.31 -9.88
CA GLY A 252 -3.98 -21.41 -11.32
C GLY A 252 -2.79 -21.99 -12.08
N SER A 253 -1.66 -22.22 -11.38
CA SER A 253 -0.63 -23.16 -11.80
C SER A 253 -0.55 -24.29 -10.78
N ASN A 254 -0.87 -25.50 -11.24
CA ASN A 254 -0.64 -26.76 -10.54
C ASN A 254 0.87 -27.10 -10.40
N ASP A 255 1.74 -26.10 -10.50
CA ASP A 255 3.19 -26.23 -10.45
C ASP A 255 3.68 -25.86 -9.05
N LEU A 256 4.05 -26.88 -8.29
CA LEU A 256 4.50 -26.76 -6.91
C LEU A 256 5.84 -26.05 -6.79
N THR A 257 6.61 -25.92 -7.87
CA THR A 257 7.88 -25.19 -7.86
C THR A 257 7.67 -23.68 -7.68
N LEU A 258 6.48 -23.17 -7.99
CA LEU A 258 6.14 -21.75 -7.89
C LEU A 258 5.77 -21.32 -6.46
N VAL A 259 5.60 -22.27 -5.54
CA VAL A 259 5.36 -21.98 -4.12
C VAL A 259 6.60 -21.31 -3.53
N ASN A 260 6.40 -20.24 -2.76
CA ASN A 260 7.47 -19.43 -2.17
C ASN A 260 8.50 -18.92 -3.20
N GLN A 261 8.10 -18.74 -4.46
CA GLN A 261 9.00 -18.31 -5.53
C GLN A 261 8.70 -16.88 -6.01
N LEU A 262 9.77 -16.11 -6.18
CA LEU A 262 9.82 -14.90 -6.97
C LEU A 262 10.72 -15.10 -8.20
N ASP A 263 10.55 -14.25 -9.19
CA ASP A 263 11.40 -14.20 -10.37
C ASP A 263 11.96 -12.78 -10.47
N ALA A 264 13.27 -12.67 -10.40
CA ALA A 264 14.00 -11.40 -10.35
C ALA A 264 13.83 -10.53 -11.60
N GLN A 265 13.31 -11.09 -12.70
CA GLN A 265 13.07 -10.39 -13.95
C GLN A 265 11.57 -10.26 -14.27
N GLN A 266 10.70 -10.88 -13.48
CA GLN A 266 9.26 -10.81 -13.71
C GLN A 266 8.68 -9.42 -13.45
N PRO A 267 7.62 -9.06 -14.21
CA PRO A 267 7.00 -7.75 -14.06
C PRO A 267 6.32 -7.59 -12.69
N VAL A 268 6.63 -6.45 -12.06
CA VAL A 268 6.12 -5.65 -10.92
C VAL A 268 4.84 -6.04 -10.13
N THR A 269 4.03 -7.02 -10.55
CA THR A 269 2.68 -7.28 -10.01
C THR A 269 2.45 -8.67 -9.41
N LYS A 270 3.47 -9.53 -9.33
CA LYS A 270 3.32 -10.80 -8.61
C LYS A 270 3.74 -10.63 -7.17
N TYR A 271 2.84 -11.02 -6.27
CA TYR A 271 3.12 -11.16 -4.86
C TYR A 271 3.20 -12.65 -4.54
N ALA A 272 4.18 -13.04 -3.76
CA ALA A 272 4.22 -14.35 -3.12
C ALA A 272 3.80 -14.16 -1.66
N THR A 273 3.12 -15.14 -1.08
CA THR A 273 2.89 -15.23 0.36
C THR A 273 3.56 -16.50 0.86
N ARG A 274 4.02 -16.49 2.11
CA ARG A 274 4.44 -17.71 2.78
C ARG A 274 3.19 -18.49 3.17
N LEU A 275 3.12 -19.75 2.78
CA LEU A 275 2.11 -20.67 3.30
C LEU A 275 2.41 -21.00 4.76
N SER A 276 1.38 -21.10 5.60
CA SER A 276 1.52 -21.61 6.96
C SER A 276 1.95 -23.08 6.96
N THR A 277 2.48 -23.56 8.09
CA THR A 277 2.85 -24.98 8.27
C THR A 277 1.67 -25.92 7.99
N GLY A 278 0.45 -25.51 8.39
CA GLY A 278 -0.79 -26.26 8.13
C GLY A 278 -1.16 -26.29 6.65
N GLU A 279 -1.25 -25.13 6.01
CA GLU A 279 -1.57 -25.03 4.56
C GLU A 279 -0.56 -25.79 3.70
N LEU A 280 0.72 -25.78 4.08
CA LEU A 280 1.74 -26.56 3.40
C LEU A 280 1.54 -28.07 3.61
N ALA A 281 1.19 -28.50 4.82
CA ALA A 281 0.93 -29.91 5.10
C ALA A 281 -0.28 -30.43 4.31
N GLU A 282 -1.36 -29.64 4.24
CA GLU A 282 -2.53 -29.92 3.40
C GLU A 282 -2.16 -29.99 1.91
N LEU A 283 -1.38 -29.03 1.41
CA LEU A 283 -0.91 -29.04 0.02
C LEU A 283 -0.03 -30.25 -0.28
N LYS A 284 0.84 -30.67 0.65
CA LYS A 284 1.63 -31.90 0.54
C LYS A 284 0.75 -33.14 0.46
N GLN A 285 -0.25 -33.26 1.34
CA GLN A 285 -1.20 -34.38 1.32
C GLN A 285 -2.00 -34.42 0.02
N LEU A 286 -2.47 -33.26 -0.46
CA LEU A 286 -3.19 -33.15 -1.72
C LEU A 286 -2.33 -33.56 -2.93
N ALA A 287 -1.07 -33.10 -2.97
CA ALA A 287 -0.12 -33.46 -4.01
C ALA A 287 0.25 -34.95 -4.01
N GLN A 288 0.25 -35.59 -2.84
CA GLN A 288 0.47 -37.04 -2.71
C GLN A 288 -0.77 -37.87 -3.08
N GLY A 289 -1.96 -37.38 -2.73
CA GLY A 289 -3.23 -38.08 -2.98
C GLY A 289 -3.73 -37.99 -4.42
N ALA A 290 -3.31 -36.97 -5.16
CA ALA A 290 -3.75 -36.75 -6.55
C ALA A 290 -2.61 -36.14 -7.42
N PRO A 291 -1.46 -36.84 -7.54
CA PRO A 291 -0.26 -36.32 -8.20
C PRO A 291 -0.45 -35.94 -9.66
N GLU A 292 -1.43 -36.53 -10.35
CA GLU A 292 -1.80 -36.20 -11.73
C GLU A 292 -2.28 -34.75 -11.90
N TYR A 293 -2.71 -34.11 -10.82
CA TYR A 293 -3.10 -32.70 -10.82
C TYR A 293 -1.94 -31.78 -10.45
N PHE A 294 -0.71 -32.26 -10.23
CA PHE A 294 0.42 -31.42 -9.84
C PHE A 294 1.66 -31.67 -10.70
N THR A 295 2.51 -30.66 -10.77
CA THR A 295 3.79 -30.72 -11.47
C THR A 295 4.90 -30.16 -10.60
N GLY A 296 6.10 -30.75 -10.72
CA GLY A 296 7.27 -30.35 -9.95
C GLY A 296 7.22 -30.75 -8.47
N GLU A 297 8.31 -30.46 -7.77
CA GLU A 297 8.42 -30.74 -6.33
C GLU A 297 8.12 -29.48 -5.52
N LEU A 298 7.45 -29.67 -4.38
CA LEU A 298 7.19 -28.59 -3.44
C LEU A 298 8.52 -28.08 -2.87
N SER A 299 8.72 -26.77 -3.01
CA SER A 299 9.93 -26.11 -2.52
C SER A 299 10.01 -26.12 -0.99
N ASP A 300 11.22 -25.92 -0.45
CA ASP A 300 11.46 -25.76 0.98
C ASP A 300 10.55 -24.65 1.56
N PRO A 301 9.68 -24.96 2.54
CA PRO A 301 8.69 -24.03 3.06
C PRO A 301 9.27 -22.85 3.84
N ASP A 302 10.51 -22.97 4.30
CA ASP A 302 11.15 -21.96 5.13
C ASP A 302 12.07 -21.04 4.31
N THR A 303 12.07 -21.19 2.98
CA THR A 303 12.87 -20.37 2.08
C THR A 303 12.04 -19.68 1.01
N LEU A 304 12.36 -18.40 0.78
CA LEU A 304 11.96 -17.65 -0.39
C LEU A 304 12.99 -17.90 -1.51
N ARG A 305 12.53 -18.45 -2.63
CA ARG A 305 13.36 -18.69 -3.83
C ARG A 305 13.20 -17.53 -4.79
N ILE A 306 14.30 -16.86 -5.14
CA ILE A 306 14.33 -15.79 -6.13
C ILE A 306 15.07 -16.31 -7.36
N THR A 307 14.32 -16.69 -8.38
CA THR A 307 14.83 -17.26 -9.64
C THR A 307 15.24 -16.20 -10.64
N ASN A 308 15.97 -16.60 -11.69
CA ASN A 308 16.36 -15.74 -12.81
C ASN A 308 17.16 -14.49 -12.38
N VAL A 309 17.95 -14.58 -11.30
CA VAL A 309 18.83 -13.51 -10.86
C VAL A 309 19.84 -13.20 -11.97
N PRO A 310 19.90 -11.95 -12.47
CA PRO A 310 20.82 -11.61 -13.56
C PRO A 310 22.29 -11.81 -13.14
N ALA A 311 23.10 -12.35 -14.05
CA ALA A 311 24.53 -12.52 -13.82
C ALA A 311 25.20 -11.18 -13.49
N GLY A 312 26.13 -11.19 -12.54
CA GLY A 312 26.84 -9.99 -12.08
C GLY A 312 26.06 -9.09 -11.12
N SER A 313 24.82 -9.41 -10.76
CA SER A 313 24.08 -8.69 -9.73
C SER A 313 24.77 -8.79 -8.38
N THR A 314 24.93 -7.67 -7.68
CA THR A 314 25.50 -7.64 -6.31
C THR A 314 24.43 -7.68 -5.21
N SER A 315 23.19 -7.36 -5.57
CA SER A 315 22.04 -7.45 -4.68
C SER A 315 20.72 -7.51 -5.46
N VAL A 316 19.67 -7.99 -4.82
CA VAL A 316 18.28 -7.83 -5.24
C VAL A 316 17.51 -7.01 -4.22
N LYS A 317 16.38 -6.42 -4.61
CA LYS A 317 15.46 -5.75 -3.68
C LYS A 317 14.14 -6.50 -3.61
N VAL A 318 13.72 -6.82 -2.39
CA VAL A 318 12.43 -7.45 -2.12
C VAL A 318 11.63 -6.51 -1.25
N ARG A 319 10.40 -6.25 -1.69
CA ARG A 319 9.43 -5.48 -0.94
C ARG A 319 8.50 -6.41 -0.18
N VAL A 320 8.47 -6.22 1.12
CA VAL A 320 7.67 -6.96 2.10
C VAL A 320 6.48 -6.10 2.50
N LEU A 321 5.29 -6.68 2.40
CA LEU A 321 4.02 -6.08 2.77
C LEU A 321 3.48 -6.80 4.00
N TYR A 322 3.18 -6.04 5.05
CA TYR A 322 2.62 -6.59 6.29
C TYR A 322 1.15 -6.20 6.44
N PHE A 323 0.29 -7.20 6.60
CA PHE A 323 -1.15 -7.04 6.81
C PHE A 323 -1.56 -7.67 8.14
N ALA A 324 -2.29 -6.92 8.95
CA ALA A 324 -2.95 -7.43 10.15
C ALA A 324 -4.42 -7.77 9.83
N VAL A 325 -4.87 -8.98 10.19
CA VAL A 325 -6.23 -9.52 10.00
C VAL A 325 -6.89 -9.65 11.37
N PRO A 326 -7.79 -8.75 11.77
CA PRO A 326 -8.31 -8.77 13.14
C PRO A 326 -9.32 -9.91 13.35
N VAL A 327 -9.24 -10.58 14.51
CA VAL A 327 -10.11 -11.69 14.96
C VAL A 327 -11.15 -11.20 15.96
N SER A 328 -12.30 -10.73 15.48
CA SER A 328 -13.55 -10.69 16.27
C SER A 328 -14.73 -10.40 15.36
N ASN A 329 -15.96 -10.63 15.83
CA ASN A 329 -17.23 -10.41 15.13
C ASN A 329 -17.56 -8.92 14.86
N SER A 330 -16.55 -8.08 14.68
CA SER A 330 -16.70 -6.84 13.94
C SER A 330 -16.29 -7.12 12.49
N SER A 331 -16.88 -6.44 11.53
CA SER A 331 -16.65 -6.63 10.09
C SER A 331 -15.23 -6.19 9.68
N LEU A 332 -14.23 -6.97 10.09
CA LEU A 332 -12.82 -6.63 10.10
C LEU A 332 -12.17 -7.04 8.78
N SER A 333 -11.97 -6.04 7.94
CA SER A 333 -11.04 -6.09 6.83
C SER A 333 -9.57 -6.18 7.26
N SER A 334 -8.74 -6.85 6.46
CA SER A 334 -7.28 -6.77 6.58
C SER A 334 -6.80 -5.32 6.52
N VAL A 335 -6.12 -4.85 7.56
CA VAL A 335 -5.53 -3.51 7.59
C VAL A 335 -4.10 -3.60 7.08
N PHE A 336 -3.84 -3.00 5.93
CA PHE A 336 -2.47 -2.85 5.43
C PHE A 336 -1.69 -1.92 6.38
N SER A 337 -0.71 -2.49 7.08
CA SER A 337 0.04 -1.79 8.14
C SER A 337 1.17 -0.96 7.55
N TYR A 338 2.13 -1.58 6.86
CA TYR A 338 3.27 -0.90 6.26
C TYR A 338 3.92 -1.78 5.16
N ALA A 339 4.84 -1.17 4.41
CA ALA A 339 5.68 -1.87 3.46
C ALA A 339 7.15 -1.54 3.71
N GLN A 340 7.99 -2.56 3.88
CA GLN A 340 9.44 -2.42 4.01
C GLN A 340 10.11 -2.98 2.76
N THR A 341 11.10 -2.26 2.22
CA THR A 341 11.94 -2.80 1.16
C THR A 341 13.28 -3.22 1.74
N TYR A 342 13.68 -4.46 1.50
CA TYR A 342 14.97 -5.01 1.88
C TYR A 342 15.85 -5.17 0.64
N GLN A 343 17.06 -4.65 0.73
CA GLN A 343 18.17 -4.96 -0.18
C GLN A 343 18.87 -6.21 0.35
N ILE A 344 18.81 -7.28 -0.45
CA ILE A 344 19.39 -8.58 -0.14
C ILE A 344 20.71 -8.69 -0.90
N PRO A 345 21.87 -8.68 -0.22
CA PRO A 345 23.15 -8.89 -0.88
C PRO A 345 23.21 -10.29 -1.47
N ILE A 346 23.80 -10.42 -2.65
CA ILE A 346 24.03 -11.71 -3.30
C ILE A 346 25.41 -12.20 -2.84
N PRO A 347 25.51 -13.37 -2.17
CA PRO A 347 26.79 -13.98 -1.87
C PRO A 347 27.54 -14.28 -3.17
N LYS A 348 28.84 -14.00 -3.19
CA LYS A 348 29.69 -14.48 -4.29
C LYS A 348 29.74 -16.00 -4.21
N GLU A 349 29.63 -16.71 -5.34
CA GLU A 349 29.87 -18.15 -5.37
C GLU A 349 31.27 -18.41 -4.79
N THR A 350 31.33 -19.01 -3.60
CA THR A 350 32.56 -19.59 -3.09
C THR A 350 32.80 -20.87 -3.87
N THR A 351 33.65 -20.78 -4.89
CA THR A 351 34.25 -21.96 -5.50
C THR A 351 35.08 -22.66 -4.42
N GLY A 352 34.48 -23.64 -3.76
CA GLY A 352 35.17 -24.53 -2.86
C GLY A 352 36.04 -25.48 -3.67
N ASN A 353 37.33 -25.20 -3.75
CA ASN A 353 38.39 -26.21 -3.80
C ASN A 353 39.73 -25.54 -3.51
N ALA A 354 40.17 -25.62 -2.25
CA ALA A 354 41.55 -25.37 -1.87
C ALA A 354 42.29 -26.73 -1.86
N GLY A 355 42.78 -27.11 -3.04
CA GLY A 355 43.91 -28.02 -3.21
C GLY A 355 45.13 -27.18 -3.59
N ALA A 356 46.25 -27.42 -2.92
CA ALA A 356 47.44 -26.58 -2.89
C ALA A 356 48.20 -26.45 -4.23
N SER A 357 48.88 -25.29 -4.32
CA SER A 357 50.14 -24.97 -5.03
C SER A 357 50.21 -24.91 -6.56
N GLY A 358 50.64 -23.75 -7.04
CA GLY A 358 51.18 -23.53 -8.39
C GLY A 358 51.23 -22.05 -8.78
N GLU A 359 52.37 -21.41 -8.57
CA GLU A 359 52.70 -20.03 -8.98
C GLU A 359 52.66 -19.77 -10.49
N THR A 360 52.65 -18.46 -10.82
CA THR A 360 52.99 -17.79 -12.11
C THR A 360 51.96 -17.93 -13.24
N THR A 361 51.56 -16.90 -14.01
CA THR A 361 52.11 -15.58 -14.35
C THR A 361 50.96 -14.67 -14.84
N ALA A 362 51.08 -13.36 -14.63
CA ALA A 362 50.17 -12.36 -15.18
C ALA A 362 50.38 -12.13 -16.69
N PRO A 363 49.33 -11.80 -17.46
CA PRO A 363 49.48 -10.94 -18.63
C PRO A 363 48.68 -9.63 -18.50
N GLN A 364 49.37 -8.55 -18.85
CA GLN A 364 48.87 -7.18 -19.00
C GLN A 364 47.76 -7.04 -20.07
N PRO A 365 46.98 -5.94 -20.01
CA PRO A 365 45.81 -5.71 -20.86
C PRO A 365 46.19 -5.21 -22.26
N HIS A 366 45.53 -5.76 -23.29
CA HIS A 366 45.49 -5.17 -24.63
C HIS A 366 44.20 -4.33 -24.82
N PRO A 367 44.30 -3.13 -25.42
CA PRO A 367 43.17 -2.23 -25.62
C PRO A 367 42.37 -2.62 -26.86
N VAL A 368 41.04 -2.72 -26.73
CA VAL A 368 40.11 -2.85 -27.86
C VAL A 368 39.38 -1.52 -28.04
N ALA A 369 39.47 -1.00 -29.27
CA ALA A 369 38.92 0.28 -29.72
C ALA A 369 37.36 0.27 -29.82
N PRO A 370 36.71 1.45 -29.80
CA PRO A 370 35.26 1.58 -29.62
C PRO A 370 34.47 1.46 -30.93
N GLN A 371 33.29 0.82 -30.87
CA GLN A 371 32.25 0.89 -31.92
C GLN A 371 30.85 0.92 -31.28
N PRO A 372 29.83 1.48 -31.95
CA PRO A 372 29.36 2.84 -31.75
C PRO A 372 28.01 2.90 -31.01
N ASP A 373 27.76 4.06 -30.39
CA ASP A 373 26.61 4.41 -29.56
C ASP A 373 25.24 3.95 -30.09
N ALA A 374 24.65 2.96 -29.42
CA ALA A 374 23.20 2.81 -29.41
C ALA A 374 22.62 3.85 -28.43
N VAL A 375 22.15 4.97 -29.00
CA VAL A 375 21.45 6.05 -28.31
C VAL A 375 20.38 5.46 -27.38
N THR A 376 20.71 5.40 -26.08
CA THR A 376 19.74 5.13 -25.01
C THR A 376 18.87 6.38 -24.89
N SER A 377 17.75 6.40 -25.63
CA SER A 377 16.70 7.37 -25.36
C SER A 377 16.14 7.08 -23.97
N ARG A 378 16.67 7.79 -22.97
CA ARG A 378 16.12 7.96 -21.62
C ARG A 378 14.58 7.92 -21.67
N PRO A 379 13.89 6.99 -20.98
CA PRO A 379 12.44 6.93 -21.03
C PRO A 379 11.87 8.24 -20.49
N ALA A 380 11.19 8.98 -21.37
CA ALA A 380 10.55 10.23 -21.01
C ALA A 380 9.54 10.01 -19.88
N LYS A 381 9.59 10.88 -18.87
CA LYS A 381 8.67 10.92 -17.71
C LYS A 381 7.23 10.71 -18.18
N VAL A 382 6.65 9.54 -17.87
CA VAL A 382 5.30 9.19 -18.30
C VAL A 382 4.32 10.11 -17.57
N THR A 383 3.77 11.11 -18.27
CA THR A 383 2.65 11.88 -17.74
C THR A 383 1.42 10.97 -17.71
N GLN A 384 1.05 10.48 -16.52
CA GLN A 384 -0.16 9.71 -16.29
C GLN A 384 -1.39 10.56 -16.68
N LYS A 385 -2.34 9.97 -17.41
CA LYS A 385 -3.55 10.66 -17.94
C LYS A 385 -4.74 9.73 -17.87
N LEU A 386 -5.92 10.25 -17.50
CA LEU A 386 -7.18 9.51 -17.69
C LEU A 386 -7.80 9.89 -19.04
N VAL A 387 -8.02 8.87 -19.86
CA VAL A 387 -8.60 9.00 -21.19
C VAL A 387 -9.84 8.11 -21.33
N TRP A 388 -10.68 8.42 -22.31
CA TRP A 388 -11.84 7.61 -22.68
C TRP A 388 -11.88 7.36 -24.18
N SER A 389 -12.56 6.30 -24.61
CA SER A 389 -12.74 6.05 -26.04
C SER A 389 -13.91 6.85 -26.61
N THR A 390 -13.67 7.55 -27.72
CA THR A 390 -14.70 8.31 -28.46
C THR A 390 -15.23 7.54 -29.67
N ARG A 391 -14.51 6.50 -30.09
CA ARG A 391 -14.85 5.57 -31.17
C ARG A 391 -14.58 4.13 -30.73
N LYS A 392 -14.93 3.16 -31.59
CA LYS A 392 -14.52 1.76 -31.42
C LYS A 392 -12.99 1.67 -31.38
N ILE A 393 -12.44 1.02 -30.36
CA ILE A 393 -11.00 0.80 -30.21
C ILE A 393 -10.71 -0.64 -29.77
N GLY A 394 -9.56 -1.17 -30.14
CA GLY A 394 -9.07 -2.45 -29.66
C GLY A 394 -8.07 -2.27 -28.51
N LEU A 395 -8.07 -3.22 -27.58
CA LEU A 395 -7.00 -3.43 -26.61
C LEU A 395 -6.07 -4.52 -27.13
N TYR A 396 -4.76 -4.33 -27.02
CA TYR A 396 -3.77 -5.26 -27.56
C TYR A 396 -2.73 -5.64 -26.51
N ARG A 397 -2.20 -6.87 -26.59
CA ARG A 397 -1.10 -7.37 -25.75
C ARG A 397 0.22 -6.65 -26.03
N ARG A 398 0.44 -6.23 -27.29
CA ARG A 398 1.67 -5.60 -27.80
C ARG A 398 1.36 -4.27 -28.52
N PRO A 399 2.31 -3.33 -28.61
CA PRO A 399 2.09 -2.03 -29.26
C PRO A 399 1.94 -2.11 -30.79
N THR A 400 2.41 -3.19 -31.42
CA THR A 400 2.13 -3.50 -32.82
C THR A 400 0.80 -4.24 -32.93
N PHE A 401 -0.22 -3.53 -33.45
CA PHE A 401 -1.60 -4.01 -33.48
C PHE A 401 -1.79 -5.03 -34.59
N THR A 402 -2.15 -6.25 -34.19
CA THR A 402 -2.48 -7.37 -35.08
C THR A 402 -3.71 -8.07 -34.53
N THR A 403 -4.40 -8.87 -35.35
CA THR A 403 -5.54 -9.67 -34.88
C THR A 403 -5.14 -10.64 -33.77
N LYS A 404 -3.99 -11.33 -33.90
CA LYS A 404 -3.46 -12.26 -32.89
C LYS A 404 -3.19 -11.58 -31.54
N ASN A 405 -2.73 -10.33 -31.56
CA ASN A 405 -2.41 -9.58 -30.33
C ASN A 405 -3.63 -8.88 -29.72
N ARG A 406 -4.81 -8.94 -30.33
CA ARG A 406 -6.00 -8.20 -29.86
C ARG A 406 -6.66 -8.95 -28.70
N LEU A 407 -6.71 -8.30 -27.54
CA LEU A 407 -7.36 -8.80 -26.33
C LEU A 407 -8.87 -8.60 -26.35
N ARG A 408 -9.32 -7.41 -26.76
CA ARG A 408 -10.74 -7.06 -26.71
C ARG A 408 -11.06 -5.94 -27.70
N TRP A 409 -12.29 -5.93 -28.20
CA TRP A 409 -12.90 -4.74 -28.78
C TRP A 409 -13.71 -3.98 -27.73
N TYR A 410 -13.53 -2.67 -27.68
CA TYR A 410 -14.42 -1.74 -27.02
C TYR A 410 -15.28 -1.05 -28.08
N GLN A 411 -16.58 -1.32 -28.07
CA GLN A 411 -17.51 -0.68 -29.01
C GLN A 411 -17.68 0.80 -28.68
N LYS A 412 -18.16 1.58 -29.66
CA LYS A 412 -18.53 2.99 -29.43
C LYS A 412 -19.71 3.03 -28.46
N GLN A 413 -19.55 3.79 -27.38
CA GLN A 413 -20.57 3.92 -26.33
C GLN A 413 -21.10 5.36 -26.23
N PRO A 414 -22.36 5.54 -25.77
CA PRO A 414 -22.88 6.84 -25.36
C PRO A 414 -21.97 7.48 -24.30
N ARG A 415 -21.91 8.82 -24.27
CA ARG A 415 -20.97 9.61 -23.45
C ARG A 415 -20.83 9.10 -22.00
N ILE A 416 -21.95 8.83 -21.36
CA ILE A 416 -22.06 8.41 -19.95
C ILE A 416 -21.62 6.95 -19.68
N LYS A 417 -21.39 6.16 -20.74
CA LYS A 417 -20.99 4.74 -20.70
C LYS A 417 -19.66 4.49 -21.43
N ARG A 418 -18.93 5.54 -21.82
CA ARG A 418 -17.66 5.40 -22.55
C ARG A 418 -16.60 4.69 -21.69
N PRO A 419 -15.94 3.65 -22.22
CA PRO A 419 -14.81 3.00 -21.58
C PRO A 419 -13.71 4.00 -21.24
N MET A 420 -13.12 3.87 -20.05
CA MET A 420 -12.06 4.74 -19.57
C MET A 420 -10.79 3.97 -19.26
N PHE A 421 -9.67 4.66 -19.43
CA PHE A 421 -8.34 4.09 -19.36
C PHE A 421 -7.40 5.05 -18.62
N LYS A 422 -6.65 4.53 -17.64
CA LYS A 422 -5.50 5.20 -17.04
C LYS A 422 -4.30 4.91 -17.93
N VAL A 423 -3.71 5.94 -18.53
CA VAL A 423 -2.44 5.84 -19.26
C VAL A 423 -1.33 5.68 -18.24
N ILE A 424 -0.69 4.52 -18.30
CA ILE A 424 0.40 4.10 -17.41
C ILE A 424 1.75 4.01 -18.13
N GLY A 425 1.77 4.23 -19.45
CA GLY A 425 3.00 4.23 -20.24
C GLY A 425 2.77 4.63 -21.69
N TYR A 426 3.85 4.83 -22.41
CA TYR A 426 3.87 5.07 -23.84
C TYR A 426 4.69 3.99 -24.53
N ALA A 427 4.30 3.59 -25.73
CA ALA A 427 5.06 2.67 -26.56
C ALA A 427 4.93 3.05 -28.02
N ARG A 428 5.80 2.51 -28.88
CA ARG A 428 5.70 2.66 -30.33
C ARG A 428 5.49 1.29 -30.97
N SER A 429 4.69 1.23 -32.02
CA SER A 429 4.58 0.02 -32.87
C SER A 429 5.89 -0.20 -33.65
N LYS A 430 6.02 -1.35 -34.35
CA LYS A 430 7.17 -1.60 -35.24
C LYS A 430 7.40 -0.50 -36.28
N HIS A 431 6.34 0.23 -36.68
CA HIS A 431 6.39 1.35 -37.61
C HIS A 431 6.44 2.73 -36.91
N GLY A 432 6.91 2.81 -35.66
CA GLY A 432 7.09 4.08 -34.94
C GLY A 432 5.82 4.76 -34.41
N VAL A 433 4.61 4.25 -34.71
CA VAL A 433 3.34 4.85 -34.29
C VAL A 433 3.14 4.80 -32.77
N LEU A 434 2.86 5.96 -32.15
CA LEU A 434 2.60 6.07 -30.71
C LEU A 434 1.34 5.30 -30.27
N ARG A 435 1.49 4.56 -29.16
CA ARG A 435 0.44 3.83 -28.45
C ARG A 435 0.45 4.19 -26.97
N TYR A 436 -0.73 4.16 -26.36
CA TYR A 436 -0.84 4.26 -24.91
C TYR A 436 -0.82 2.86 -24.31
N ARG A 437 0.07 2.62 -23.34
CA ARG A 437 -0.05 1.52 -22.40
C ARG A 437 -1.04 1.95 -21.34
N VAL A 438 -2.09 1.15 -21.14
CA VAL A 438 -3.23 1.53 -20.30
C VAL A 438 -3.64 0.43 -19.34
N ARG A 439 -4.33 0.84 -18.27
CA ARG A 439 -5.20 0.01 -17.43
C ARG A 439 -6.64 0.49 -17.62
N GLU A 440 -7.58 -0.42 -17.82
CA GLU A 440 -9.01 -0.09 -17.83
C GLU A 440 -9.45 0.39 -16.44
N VAL A 441 -10.16 1.51 -16.40
CA VAL A 441 -10.68 2.15 -15.18
C VAL A 441 -12.14 2.59 -15.35
N THR A 442 -12.84 1.94 -16.28
CA THR A 442 -14.30 2.04 -16.37
C THR A 442 -14.89 1.49 -15.06
N PRO A 443 -15.84 2.16 -14.40
CA PRO A 443 -16.51 1.59 -13.23
C PRO A 443 -17.10 0.21 -13.55
N GLY A 444 -16.84 -0.79 -12.70
CA GLY A 444 -17.27 -2.18 -12.89
C GLY A 444 -16.44 -2.99 -13.90
N ALA A 445 -15.32 -2.47 -14.41
CA ALA A 445 -14.44 -3.23 -15.28
C ALA A 445 -13.33 -3.97 -14.51
N ALA A 446 -12.98 -5.16 -14.99
CA ALA A 446 -11.92 -6.04 -14.46
C ALA A 446 -10.48 -5.49 -14.59
N GLY A 447 -10.27 -4.19 -14.82
CA GLY A 447 -8.94 -3.58 -14.75
C GLY A 447 -7.93 -4.02 -15.82
N ARG A 448 -8.38 -4.52 -16.98
CA ARG A 448 -7.50 -5.09 -18.02
C ARG A 448 -6.40 -4.13 -18.46
N LYS A 449 -5.18 -4.65 -18.64
CA LYS A 449 -4.02 -3.90 -19.13
C LYS A 449 -3.73 -4.23 -20.59
N GLY A 450 -3.14 -3.27 -21.29
CA GLY A 450 -2.70 -3.48 -22.68
C GLY A 450 -2.39 -2.17 -23.39
N TYR A 451 -2.39 -2.22 -24.71
CA TYR A 451 -2.10 -1.10 -25.57
C TYR A 451 -3.35 -0.67 -26.34
N ILE A 452 -3.62 0.64 -26.35
CA ILE A 452 -4.67 1.26 -27.16
C ILE A 452 -4.08 2.33 -28.08
N THR A 453 -4.84 2.74 -29.08
CA THR A 453 -4.44 3.82 -29.99
C THR A 453 -4.25 5.14 -29.22
N ALA A 454 -3.18 5.87 -29.51
CA ALA A 454 -2.96 7.22 -28.97
C ALA A 454 -3.58 8.32 -29.85
N ARG A 455 -4.24 7.95 -30.96
CA ARG A 455 -4.81 8.91 -31.92
C ARG A 455 -5.97 9.69 -31.27
N LYS A 456 -5.88 11.02 -31.28
CA LYS A 456 -6.88 11.96 -30.71
C LYS A 456 -8.30 11.75 -31.26
N ALA A 457 -8.43 11.27 -32.50
CA ALA A 457 -9.71 10.95 -33.11
C ALA A 457 -10.47 9.78 -32.43
N PHE A 458 -9.76 8.92 -31.70
CA PHE A 458 -10.29 7.70 -31.07
C PHE A 458 -10.29 7.78 -29.53
N VAL A 459 -9.38 8.58 -28.97
CA VAL A 459 -9.15 8.68 -27.54
C VAL A 459 -9.02 10.16 -27.16
N ASP A 460 -9.73 10.57 -26.11
CA ASP A 460 -9.71 11.94 -25.59
C ASP A 460 -9.56 11.90 -24.05
N ARG A 461 -9.21 13.03 -23.43
CA ARG A 461 -9.14 13.14 -21.96
C ARG A 461 -10.53 12.94 -21.36
N ALA A 462 -10.62 12.13 -20.31
CA ALA A 462 -11.87 11.84 -19.63
C ALA A 462 -12.40 13.00 -18.78
N TYR A 463 -11.53 13.95 -18.41
CA TYR A 463 -11.86 15.15 -17.63
C TYR A 463 -11.75 16.40 -18.49
N TYR A 464 -12.52 17.43 -18.17
CA TYR A 464 -12.30 18.76 -18.75
C TYR A 464 -10.94 19.31 -18.32
N GLN A 465 -10.35 20.15 -19.17
CA GLN A 465 -9.05 20.79 -18.95
C GLN A 465 -9.13 22.31 -18.90
N THR A 466 -10.33 22.85 -19.13
CA THR A 466 -10.61 24.28 -19.14
C THR A 466 -11.86 24.56 -18.33
N THR A 467 -11.90 25.73 -17.70
CA THR A 467 -13.10 26.22 -17.00
C THR A 467 -14.29 26.34 -17.95
N ALA A 468 -15.47 26.03 -17.43
CA ALA A 468 -16.77 26.33 -18.04
C ALA A 468 -17.48 27.33 -17.12
N LYS A 469 -18.29 28.25 -17.65
CA LYS A 469 -19.13 29.11 -16.79
C LYS A 469 -20.31 28.33 -16.21
N ARG A 470 -20.83 27.37 -16.98
CA ARG A 470 -22.00 26.56 -16.63
C ARG A 470 -21.77 25.10 -17.01
N ILE A 471 -22.26 24.18 -16.17
CA ILE A 471 -22.22 22.74 -16.43
C ILE A 471 -23.60 22.12 -16.15
N LYS A 472 -24.00 21.16 -16.98
CA LYS A 472 -25.22 20.36 -16.83
C LYS A 472 -24.88 18.98 -16.25
N VAL A 473 -25.59 18.56 -15.20
CA VAL A 473 -25.42 17.25 -14.56
C VAL A 473 -26.04 16.13 -15.42
N LEU A 474 -25.33 15.01 -15.60
CA LEU A 474 -25.75 13.91 -16.49
C LEU A 474 -26.31 12.66 -15.79
N LYS A 475 -25.90 12.37 -14.54
CA LYS A 475 -26.28 11.13 -13.81
C LYS A 475 -26.62 11.32 -12.32
N GLY A 476 -26.60 12.54 -11.81
CA GLY A 476 -26.49 12.82 -10.37
C GLY A 476 -25.05 13.18 -10.02
N LEU A 477 -24.84 14.17 -9.16
CA LEU A 477 -23.52 14.71 -8.86
C LEU A 477 -23.47 15.27 -7.45
N ASN A 478 -22.56 14.76 -6.61
CA ASN A 478 -22.33 15.32 -5.28
C ASN A 478 -21.43 16.56 -5.35
N GLY A 479 -21.72 17.54 -4.49
CA GLY A 479 -20.87 18.68 -4.19
C GLY A 479 -20.20 18.53 -2.82
N TYR A 480 -18.94 18.95 -2.74
CA TYR A 480 -18.06 18.71 -1.59
C TYR A 480 -17.39 19.98 -1.08
N ARG A 481 -16.91 19.95 0.17
CA ARG A 481 -16.15 21.06 0.76
C ARG A 481 -14.74 21.16 0.17
N THR A 482 -14.12 20.04 -0.18
CA THR A 482 -12.73 19.98 -0.66
C THR A 482 -12.61 19.38 -2.06
N THR A 483 -11.47 19.60 -2.72
CA THR A 483 -11.16 19.04 -4.04
C THR A 483 -11.05 17.51 -4.05
N ASP A 484 -10.71 16.92 -2.91
CA ASP A 484 -10.60 15.46 -2.72
C ASP A 484 -11.95 14.82 -2.36
N HIS A 485 -13.05 15.56 -2.53
CA HIS A 485 -14.41 15.11 -2.26
C HIS A 485 -14.66 14.76 -0.77
N LEU A 486 -13.99 15.46 0.15
CA LEU A 486 -14.29 15.35 1.58
C LEU A 486 -15.41 16.33 1.97
N GLY A 487 -16.25 15.91 2.92
CA GLY A 487 -17.37 16.70 3.44
C GLY A 487 -18.40 17.00 2.37
N LYS A 488 -19.21 15.99 2.01
CA LYS A 488 -20.37 16.17 1.11
C LYS A 488 -21.26 17.29 1.67
N ARG A 489 -21.66 18.22 0.80
CA ARG A 489 -22.52 19.35 1.17
C ARG A 489 -23.88 19.27 0.49
N ALA A 490 -23.94 18.74 -0.73
CA ALA A 490 -25.17 18.69 -1.50
C ALA A 490 -25.14 17.56 -2.54
N HIS A 491 -26.32 17.17 -3.00
CA HIS A 491 -26.49 16.31 -4.17
C HIS A 491 -27.27 17.07 -5.25
N TYR A 492 -26.70 17.16 -6.45
CA TYR A 492 -27.28 17.82 -7.62
C TYR A 492 -27.93 16.79 -8.54
N LYS A 493 -29.21 17.00 -8.86
CA LYS A 493 -30.00 16.06 -9.67
C LYS A 493 -29.58 16.10 -11.14
N LYS A 494 -29.81 15.01 -11.87
CA LYS A 494 -29.63 14.95 -13.32
C LYS A 494 -30.41 16.08 -14.00
N GLY A 495 -29.79 16.74 -14.97
CA GLY A 495 -30.39 17.86 -15.71
C GLY A 495 -30.12 19.23 -15.11
N GLN A 496 -29.77 19.31 -13.83
CA GLN A 496 -29.50 20.58 -13.14
C GLN A 496 -28.28 21.30 -13.77
N ILE A 497 -28.38 22.63 -13.88
CA ILE A 497 -27.31 23.49 -14.37
C ILE A 497 -26.63 24.17 -13.19
N LEU A 498 -25.32 23.99 -13.08
CA LEU A 498 -24.49 24.54 -12.00
C LEU A 498 -23.59 25.66 -12.54
N ARG A 499 -23.46 26.74 -11.78
CA ARG A 499 -22.56 27.86 -12.08
C ARG A 499 -21.19 27.56 -11.50
N VAL A 500 -20.16 27.70 -12.33
CA VAL A 500 -18.78 27.33 -12.01
C VAL A 500 -17.95 28.60 -11.91
N LYS A 501 -17.17 28.70 -10.84
CA LYS A 501 -16.18 29.75 -10.61
C LYS A 501 -14.88 29.43 -11.34
N GLN A 502 -14.33 28.24 -11.14
CA GLN A 502 -13.05 27.84 -11.73
C GLN A 502 -12.92 26.32 -11.87
N LEU A 503 -12.00 25.89 -12.74
CA LEU A 503 -11.53 24.51 -12.80
C LEU A 503 -10.28 24.37 -11.94
N VAL A 504 -10.29 23.43 -11.00
CA VAL A 504 -9.16 23.11 -10.13
C VAL A 504 -8.59 21.75 -10.53
N LYS A 505 -7.26 21.71 -10.75
CA LYS A 505 -6.55 20.47 -11.04
C LYS A 505 -6.42 19.66 -9.75
N CYS A 506 -6.79 18.39 -9.79
CA CYS A 506 -6.70 17.47 -8.65
C CYS A 506 -6.07 16.17 -9.13
N LYS A 507 -4.76 16.02 -8.91
CA LYS A 507 -3.96 14.86 -9.36
C LYS A 507 -4.13 14.58 -10.86
N LEU A 508 -4.62 13.39 -11.23
CA LEU A 508 -4.90 12.97 -12.62
C LEU A 508 -6.30 13.39 -13.13
N THR A 509 -7.06 14.07 -12.29
CA THR A 509 -8.45 14.45 -12.52
C THR A 509 -8.62 15.98 -12.43
N ALA A 510 -9.84 16.45 -12.61
CA ALA A 510 -10.17 17.85 -12.42
C ALA A 510 -11.50 18.00 -11.67
N ARG A 511 -11.63 19.13 -10.98
CA ARG A 511 -12.84 19.55 -10.24
C ARG A 511 -13.31 20.89 -10.78
N TYR A 512 -14.61 21.11 -10.73
CA TYR A 512 -15.18 22.45 -10.85
C TYR A 512 -15.47 22.97 -9.45
N GLN A 513 -14.92 24.12 -9.10
CA GLN A 513 -15.41 24.88 -7.97
C GLN A 513 -16.66 25.65 -8.43
N LEU A 514 -17.77 25.44 -7.75
CA LEU A 514 -19.02 26.14 -7.95
C LEU A 514 -18.95 27.53 -7.32
N THR A 515 -19.85 28.43 -7.71
CA THR A 515 -19.90 29.79 -7.16
C THR A 515 -20.22 29.83 -5.66
N ASN A 516 -20.87 28.79 -5.14
CA ASN A 516 -21.13 28.60 -3.70
C ASN A 516 -19.95 27.96 -2.94
N GLY A 517 -18.77 27.90 -3.54
CA GLY A 517 -17.55 27.37 -2.93
C GLY A 517 -17.40 25.85 -2.95
N GLN A 518 -18.46 25.10 -3.30
CA GLN A 518 -18.41 23.63 -3.34
C GLN A 518 -17.61 23.12 -4.55
N TYR A 519 -17.03 21.93 -4.43
CA TYR A 519 -16.32 21.25 -5.50
C TYR A 519 -17.14 20.08 -6.05
N VAL A 520 -17.21 19.98 -7.38
CA VAL A 520 -17.84 18.85 -8.08
C VAL A 520 -16.89 18.25 -9.11
N SER A 521 -17.11 16.98 -9.48
CA SER A 521 -16.28 16.31 -10.50
C SER A 521 -16.38 16.98 -11.87
N ALA A 522 -15.23 17.26 -12.50
CA ALA A 522 -15.16 17.71 -13.90
C ALA A 522 -15.06 16.54 -14.90
N ALA A 523 -15.48 15.33 -14.49
CA ALA A 523 -15.52 14.17 -15.38
C ALA A 523 -16.54 14.38 -16.50
N LYS A 524 -16.11 14.24 -17.75
CA LYS A 524 -16.98 14.41 -18.94
C LYS A 524 -18.14 13.41 -18.99
N ARG A 525 -18.07 12.32 -18.22
CA ARG A 525 -19.16 11.34 -18.05
C ARG A 525 -20.24 11.78 -17.07
N LEU A 526 -19.92 12.69 -16.14
CA LEU A 526 -20.85 13.16 -15.09
C LEU A 526 -21.43 14.54 -15.44
N VAL A 527 -20.68 15.35 -16.17
CA VAL A 527 -21.06 16.74 -16.49
C VAL A 527 -20.83 17.10 -17.95
N LEU A 528 -21.68 17.99 -18.47
CA LEU A 528 -21.60 18.56 -19.79
C LEU A 528 -21.42 20.09 -19.69
N LYS A 529 -20.38 20.63 -20.31
CA LYS A 529 -20.24 22.09 -20.45
C LYS A 529 -21.40 22.61 -21.29
N VAL A 530 -22.12 23.60 -20.79
CA VAL A 530 -23.17 24.32 -21.52
C VAL A 530 -22.74 25.78 -21.70
N LYS A 531 -23.25 26.42 -22.74
CA LYS A 531 -22.95 27.83 -23.02
C LYS A 531 -23.53 28.73 -21.93
#